data_AF-A0A355U7A7-F1
#
_entry.id   AF-A0A355U7A7-F1
#
_cell.length_a   1.000
_cell.length_b   1.000
_cell.length_c   1.000
_cell.angle_alpha   90.00
_cell.angle_beta   90.00
_cell.angle_gamma   90.00
#
_symmetry.space_group_name_H-M   'P 1'
#
loop_
_entity.id
_entity.type
_entity.pdbx_description
1 polymer ?
#
loop_
_entity_poly.entity_id
_entity_poly.type
_entity_poly.pdbx_seq_one_letter_code
_entity_poly.pdbx_strand_id
1 'polypeptide(L)'
;MDDLGFLSLSTKADVANYLNGSLRNLSYLLYVLPKERQYKSFAIPKKDGGLRTIYSPASRIKFYQRNLADILVDLYPNKKCVHGYLKERGIRSNALVHSHKRIVINLDLKDFFSSIHFGRV
;
A
#
# COMPACT_ATOMS: atom_id res chain seq x y z
N MET A 1 10.41 -13.77 -8.94
CA MET A 1 10.01 -13.10 -10.18
C MET A 1 11.02 -11.98 -10.39
N ASP A 2 11.49 -11.74 -11.60
CA ASP A 2 12.75 -11.02 -11.83
C ASP A 2 12.63 -9.53 -11.50
N ASP A 3 13.08 -9.13 -10.31
CA ASP A 3 13.03 -7.76 -9.76
C ASP A 3 13.69 -6.72 -10.68
N LEU A 4 14.67 -7.16 -11.49
CA LEU A 4 15.36 -6.36 -12.50
C LEU A 4 14.43 -5.92 -13.66
N GLY A 5 13.37 -6.69 -13.93
CA GLY A 5 12.41 -6.40 -14.99
C GLY A 5 11.53 -5.18 -14.70
N PHE A 6 11.18 -4.95 -13.43
CA PHE A 6 10.37 -3.79 -13.04
C PHE A 6 11.16 -2.49 -13.06
N LEU A 7 12.42 -2.52 -12.63
CA LEU A 7 13.26 -1.32 -12.55
C LEU A 7 13.77 -0.85 -13.92
N SER A 8 13.66 -1.68 -14.95
CA SER A 8 14.07 -1.38 -16.33
C SER A 8 12.93 -0.87 -17.21
N LEU A 9 11.70 -0.76 -16.69
CA LEU A 9 10.56 -0.25 -17.44
C LEU A 9 10.77 1.22 -17.83
N SER A 10 10.50 1.55 -19.10
CA SER A 10 10.83 2.86 -19.67
C SER A 10 9.62 3.59 -20.26
N THR A 11 8.56 2.84 -20.62
CA THR A 11 7.35 3.40 -21.24
C THR A 11 6.09 3.12 -20.40
N LYS A 12 5.03 3.90 -20.65
CA LYS A 12 3.71 3.65 -20.05
C LYS A 12 3.14 2.29 -20.47
N ALA A 13 3.50 1.82 -21.68
CA ALA A 13 3.08 0.52 -22.16
C ALA A 13 3.78 -0.60 -21.37
N ASP A 14 5.07 -0.44 -21.08
CA ASP A 14 5.85 -1.37 -20.27
C ASP A 14 5.19 -1.54 -18.90
N VAL A 15 4.89 -0.42 -18.23
CA VAL A 15 4.20 -0.42 -16.93
C VAL A 15 2.84 -1.09 -17.01
N ALA A 16 2.03 -0.77 -18.02
CA ALA A 16 0.71 -1.38 -18.17
C ALA A 16 0.79 -2.89 -18.34
N ASN A 17 1.71 -3.36 -19.20
CA ASN A 17 1.91 -4.79 -19.48
C ASN A 17 2.45 -5.52 -18.25
N TYR A 18 3.44 -4.93 -17.56
CA TYR A 18 4.03 -5.52 -16.36
C TYR A 18 3.01 -5.67 -15.22
N LEU A 19 2.06 -4.74 -15.13
CA LEU A 19 0.94 -4.80 -14.17
C LEU A 19 -0.26 -5.63 -14.67
N ASN A 20 -0.06 -6.52 -15.65
CA ASN A 20 -1.09 -7.39 -16.24
C ASN A 20 -2.31 -6.63 -16.79
N GLY A 21 -2.09 -5.43 -17.33
CA GLY A 21 -3.12 -4.56 -17.85
C GLY A 21 -2.86 -4.14 -19.31
N SER A 22 -3.59 -3.11 -19.76
CA SER A 22 -3.40 -2.54 -21.09
C SER A 22 -3.18 -1.04 -20.98
N LEU A 23 -2.36 -0.49 -21.89
CA LEU A 23 -2.08 0.96 -21.91
C LEU A 23 -3.36 1.79 -21.98
N ARG A 24 -4.36 1.34 -22.76
CA ARG A 24 -5.68 1.99 -22.86
C ARG A 24 -6.37 2.06 -21.50
N ASN A 25 -6.44 0.94 -20.79
CA ASN A 25 -7.10 0.88 -19.48
C ASN A 25 -6.34 1.70 -18.44
N LEU A 26 -5.01 1.57 -18.37
CA LEU A 26 -4.19 2.34 -17.45
C LEU A 26 -4.32 3.84 -17.70
N SER A 27 -4.24 4.28 -18.96
CA SER A 27 -4.40 5.69 -19.34
C SER A 27 -5.79 6.23 -19.00
N TYR A 28 -6.85 5.42 -19.23
CA TYR A 28 -8.20 5.80 -18.82
C TYR A 28 -8.29 6.02 -17.30
N LEU A 29 -7.72 5.12 -16.50
CA LEU A 29 -7.76 5.24 -15.04
C LEU A 29 -6.98 6.46 -14.53
N LEU A 30 -5.85 6.78 -15.15
CA LEU A 30 -4.97 7.89 -14.74
C LEU A 30 -5.50 9.26 -15.17
N TYR A 31 -6.06 9.37 -16.38
CA TYR A 31 -6.31 10.68 -17.01
C TYR A 31 -7.79 10.96 -17.31
N VAL A 32 -8.65 9.94 -17.39
CA VAL A 32 -10.05 10.12 -17.85
C VAL A 32 -11.06 9.82 -16.75
N LEU A 33 -10.81 8.82 -15.89
CA LEU A 33 -11.74 8.43 -14.84
C LEU A 33 -11.89 9.56 -13.80
N PRO A 34 -13.10 10.14 -13.63
CA PRO A 34 -13.34 11.21 -12.66
C PRO A 34 -13.02 10.74 -11.24
N LYS A 35 -12.47 11.65 -10.41
CA LYS A 35 -11.98 11.34 -9.05
C LYS A 35 -13.04 10.69 -8.16
N GLU A 36 -14.29 11.10 -8.31
CA GLU A 36 -15.45 10.62 -7.55
C GLU A 36 -15.77 9.15 -7.86
N ARG A 37 -15.33 8.66 -9.02
CA ARG A 37 -15.48 7.26 -9.44
C ARG A 37 -14.26 6.41 -9.13
N GLN A 38 -13.15 7.01 -8.71
CA GLN A 38 -11.92 6.28 -8.39
C GLN A 38 -12.02 5.56 -7.05
N TYR A 39 -12.65 6.18 -6.05
CA TYR A 39 -12.79 5.64 -4.71
C TYR A 39 -14.21 5.78 -4.18
N LYS A 40 -14.65 4.79 -3.42
CA LYS A 40 -15.87 4.86 -2.60
C LYS A 40 -15.48 5.08 -1.15
N SER A 41 -16.06 6.09 -0.51
CA SER A 41 -15.88 6.31 0.93
C SER A 41 -17.03 5.72 1.73
N PHE A 42 -16.71 5.18 2.90
CA PHE A 42 -17.69 4.77 3.91
C PHE A 42 -17.07 4.87 5.30
N ALA A 43 -17.90 5.01 6.34
CA ALA A 43 -17.42 5.09 7.71
C ALA A 43 -17.52 3.72 8.41
N ILE A 44 -16.51 3.40 9.23
CA ILE A 44 -16.56 2.28 10.18
C ILE A 44 -16.32 2.80 11.60
N PRO A 45 -16.94 2.20 12.64
CA PRO A 45 -16.69 2.60 14.02
C PRO A 45 -15.25 2.29 14.42
N LYS A 46 -14.61 3.22 15.12
CA LYS A 46 -13.35 2.98 15.83
C LYS A 46 -13.64 2.27 17.15
N LYS A 47 -12.61 1.59 17.69
CA LYS A 47 -12.70 0.91 19.00
C LYS A 47 -12.92 1.89 20.17
N ASP A 48 -12.52 3.15 20.01
CA ASP A 48 -12.57 4.22 21.01
C ASP A 48 -13.80 5.13 20.91
N GLY A 49 -14.78 4.80 20.05
CA GLY A 49 -16.06 5.52 19.97
C GLY A 49 -16.19 6.58 18.87
N GLY A 50 -15.18 6.77 18.01
CA GLY A 50 -15.27 7.64 16.83
C GLY A 50 -15.63 6.91 15.53
N LEU A 51 -15.64 7.64 14.40
CA LEU A 51 -15.74 7.06 13.05
C LEU A 51 -14.39 7.12 12.32
N ARG A 52 -14.11 6.11 11.50
CA ARG A 52 -12.98 6.07 10.56
C ARG A 52 -13.53 6.00 9.14
N THR A 53 -13.24 7.02 8.34
CA THR A 53 -13.52 7.00 6.90
C THR A 53 -12.56 6.05 6.20
N ILE A 54 -13.10 5.09 5.47
CA ILE A 54 -12.37 4.16 4.60
C ILE A 54 -12.58 4.59 3.17
N TYR A 55 -11.48 4.71 2.42
CA TYR A 55 -11.50 4.95 0.98
C TYR A 55 -11.16 3.65 0.26
N SER A 56 -12.15 3.03 -0.39
CA SER A 56 -11.98 1.80 -1.13
C SER A 56 -11.84 2.09 -2.62
N PRO A 57 -10.73 1.67 -3.27
CA PRO A 57 -10.53 1.90 -4.70
C PRO A 57 -11.55 1.11 -5.52
N ALA A 58 -12.00 1.69 -6.64
CA ALA A 58 -12.78 0.99 -7.64
C ALA A 58 -12.04 -0.28 -8.12
N SER A 59 -12.77 -1.34 -8.47
CA SER A 59 -12.18 -2.66 -8.76
C SER A 59 -11.04 -2.63 -9.78
N ARG A 60 -11.16 -1.77 -10.81
CA ARG A 60 -10.11 -1.59 -11.83
C ARG A 60 -8.84 -0.96 -11.26
N ILE A 61 -8.95 0.05 -10.39
CA ILE A 61 -7.79 0.65 -9.71
C ILE A 61 -7.16 -0.35 -8.74
N LYS A 62 -8.01 -1.04 -7.97
CA LYS A 62 -7.59 -2.08 -7.02
C LYS A 62 -6.79 -3.20 -7.70
N PHE A 63 -7.14 -3.56 -8.92
CA PHE A 63 -6.40 -4.54 -9.72
C PHE A 63 -4.95 -4.11 -9.94
N TYR A 64 -4.72 -2.91 -10.51
CA TYR A 64 -3.36 -2.40 -10.73
C TYR A 64 -2.59 -2.20 -9.42
N GLN A 65 -3.25 -1.69 -8.37
CA GLN A 65 -2.63 -1.47 -7.06
C GLN A 65 -2.16 -2.77 -6.39
N ARG A 66 -2.91 -3.87 -6.53
CA ARG A 66 -2.50 -5.18 -6.01
C ARG A 66 -1.29 -5.73 -6.74
N ASN A 67 -1.33 -5.71 -8.07
CA ASN A 67 -0.20 -6.18 -8.89
C ASN A 67 1.06 -5.37 -8.57
N LEU A 68 0.92 -4.05 -8.43
CA LEU A 68 2.02 -3.18 -8.03
C LEU A 68 2.50 -3.48 -6.60
N ALA A 69 1.60 -3.69 -5.64
CA ALA A 69 1.96 -3.98 -4.26
C ALA A 69 2.79 -5.26 -4.14
N ASP A 70 2.44 -6.32 -4.88
CA ASP A 70 3.19 -7.58 -4.86
C ASP A 70 4.64 -7.37 -5.32
N ILE A 71 4.85 -6.57 -6.37
CA ILE A 71 6.17 -6.20 -6.87
C ILE A 71 6.95 -5.36 -5.85
N LEU A 72 6.30 -4.34 -5.27
CA LEU A 72 6.95 -3.45 -4.31
C LEU A 72 7.36 -4.16 -3.02
N VAL A 73 6.60 -5.18 -2.58
CA VAL A 73 6.95 -5.99 -1.42
C VAL A 73 8.24 -6.77 -1.66
N ASP A 74 8.44 -7.28 -2.87
CA ASP A 74 9.64 -8.05 -3.22
C ASP A 74 10.87 -7.13 -3.40
N LEU A 75 10.66 -5.93 -3.96
CA LEU A 75 11.72 -4.91 -4.12
C LEU A 75 12.13 -4.22 -2.81
N TYR A 76 11.25 -4.19 -1.80
CA TYR A 76 11.51 -3.43 -0.59
C TYR A 76 12.61 -4.10 0.26
N PRO A 77 13.73 -3.40 0.55
CA PRO A 77 14.79 -3.96 1.38
C PRO A 77 14.32 -4.08 2.83
N ASN A 78 13.96 -5.29 3.21
CA ASN A 78 13.39 -5.61 4.52
C ASN A 78 14.36 -5.36 5.66
N LYS A 79 14.14 -4.28 6.44
CA LYS A 79 14.85 -4.06 7.70
C LYS A 79 14.36 -5.04 8.78
N LYS A 80 15.27 -5.52 9.63
CA LYS A 80 14.96 -6.49 10.71
C LYS A 80 13.91 -5.97 11.71
N CYS A 81 13.85 -4.68 11.95
CA CYS A 81 12.91 -4.05 12.88
C CYS A 81 11.48 -3.86 12.32
N VAL A 82 11.26 -4.10 11.02
CA VAL A 82 9.93 -3.92 10.40
C VAL A 82 9.16 -5.22 10.51
N HIS A 83 7.97 -5.18 11.12
CA HIS A 83 7.11 -6.36 11.25
C HIS A 83 5.73 -6.18 10.60
N GLY A 84 5.32 -4.95 10.31
CA GLY A 84 4.06 -4.66 9.64
C GLY A 84 4.17 -4.87 8.13
N TYR A 85 3.10 -5.42 7.52
CA TYR A 85 2.93 -5.58 6.07
C TYR A 85 4.02 -6.38 5.33
N LEU A 86 4.87 -7.12 6.04
CA LEU A 86 5.87 -8.00 5.44
C LEU A 86 5.39 -9.46 5.39
N LYS A 87 5.82 -10.18 4.37
CA LYS A 87 5.68 -11.65 4.30
C LYS A 87 6.37 -12.26 5.52
N GLU A 88 5.75 -13.31 6.09
CA GLU A 88 6.28 -14.10 7.22
C GLU A 88 6.46 -13.35 8.56
N ARG A 89 6.15 -12.06 8.64
CA ARG A 89 6.17 -11.27 9.88
C ARG A 89 4.78 -10.79 10.24
N GLY A 90 4.59 -10.48 11.51
CA GLY A 90 3.32 -9.96 11.99
C GLY A 90 3.33 -9.65 13.47
N ILE A 91 2.14 -9.56 14.05
CA ILE A 91 1.92 -9.14 15.44
C ILE A 91 2.73 -10.02 16.41
N ARG A 92 2.75 -11.35 16.18
CA ARG A 92 3.48 -12.29 17.02
C ARG A 92 4.99 -12.06 16.97
N SER A 93 5.59 -11.92 15.79
CA SER A 93 7.04 -11.72 15.68
C SER A 93 7.47 -10.37 16.26
N ASN A 94 6.62 -9.34 16.13
CA ASN A 94 6.84 -8.05 16.79
C ASN A 94 6.76 -8.16 18.32
N ALA A 95 5.76 -8.88 18.85
CA ALA A 95 5.63 -9.06 20.29
C ALA A 95 6.80 -9.85 20.90
N LEU A 96 7.31 -10.87 20.21
CA LEU A 96 8.41 -11.71 20.69
C LEU A 96 9.70 -10.91 20.94
N VAL A 97 10.07 -9.98 20.07
CA VAL A 97 11.29 -9.17 20.25
C VAL A 97 11.20 -8.21 21.45
N HIS A 98 9.97 -7.88 21.88
CA HIS A 98 9.70 -7.05 23.04
C HIS A 98 9.38 -7.86 24.31
N SER A 99 9.28 -9.19 24.22
CA SER A 99 9.08 -10.03 25.39
C SER A 99 10.24 -9.88 26.37
N HIS A 100 9.93 -9.90 27.66
CA HIS A 100 10.90 -9.78 28.77
C HIS A 100 11.71 -8.47 28.81
N LYS A 101 11.31 -7.44 28.06
CA LYS A 101 11.88 -6.10 28.22
C LYS A 101 11.27 -5.42 29.44
N ARG A 102 12.13 -4.90 30.34
CA ARG A 102 11.69 -4.18 31.54
C ARG A 102 10.89 -2.91 31.22
N ILE A 103 11.19 -2.28 30.09
CA ILE A 103 10.55 -1.05 29.62
C ILE A 103 10.24 -1.22 28.13
N VAL A 104 9.01 -0.89 27.73
CA VAL A 104 8.58 -0.84 26.34
C VAL A 104 7.98 0.54 26.09
N ILE A 105 8.49 1.24 25.08
CA ILE A 105 7.97 2.55 24.67
C ILE A 105 6.97 2.32 23.55
N ASN A 106 5.73 2.78 23.75
CA ASN A 106 4.69 2.73 22.73
C ASN A 106 4.59 4.08 22.02
N LEU A 107 4.73 4.08 20.70
CA LEU A 107 4.65 5.27 19.85
C LEU A 107 3.64 5.00 18.74
N ASP A 108 2.75 5.97 18.49
CA ASP A 108 1.78 5.91 17.42
C ASP A 108 1.75 7.23 16.64
N LEU A 109 1.48 7.15 15.34
CA LEU A 109 1.39 8.32 14.47
C LEU A 109 -0.08 8.69 14.25
N LYS A 110 -0.44 9.90 14.68
CA LYS A 110 -1.77 10.46 14.43
C LYS A 110 -2.01 10.58 12.92
N ASP A 111 -3.12 10.04 12.45
CA ASP A 111 -3.63 10.20 11.09
C ASP A 111 -2.64 9.80 9.98
N PHE A 112 -1.85 8.75 10.21
CA PHE A 112 -0.75 8.27 9.34
C PHE A 112 -1.08 8.35 7.84
N PHE A 113 -2.13 7.68 7.37
CA PHE A 113 -2.46 7.60 5.94
C PHE A 113 -2.82 8.96 5.32
N SER A 114 -3.60 9.78 6.01
CA SER A 114 -3.99 11.11 5.51
C SER A 114 -2.86 12.14 5.62
N SER A 115 -1.82 11.86 6.42
CA SER A 115 -0.66 12.75 6.54
C SER A 115 0.37 12.60 5.40
N ILE A 116 0.28 11.55 4.59
CA ILE A 116 1.17 11.32 3.44
C ILE A 116 0.66 12.12 2.25
N HIS A 117 1.48 13.04 1.74
CA HIS A 117 1.20 13.86 0.56
C HIS A 117 2.21 13.58 -0.56
N PHE A 118 1.89 13.97 -1.80
CA PHE A 118 2.70 13.64 -2.98
C PHE A 118 4.17 14.06 -2.85
N GLY A 119 4.48 15.20 -2.25
CA GLY A 119 5.88 15.62 -2.02
C GLY A 119 6.71 14.74 -1.05
N ARG A 120 6.13 13.68 -0.47
CA ARG A 120 6.82 12.68 0.37
C ARG A 120 6.93 11.31 -0.30
N VAL A 121 6.50 11.21 -1.57
CA VAL A 121 6.54 10.01 -2.42
C VAL A 121 7.51 10.28 -3.56
#